data_AF-A0A382BYR1-F1
#
_entry.id   AF-A0A382BYR1-F1
#
_cell.length_a   1.000
_cell.length_b   1.000
_cell.length_c   1.000
_cell.angle_alpha   90.00
_cell.angle_beta   90.00
_cell.angle_gamma   90.00
#
_symmetry.space_group_name_H-M   'P 1'
#
loop_
_entity.id
_entity.type
_entity.pdbx_description
1 polymer ?
#
loop_
_entity_poly.entity_id
_entity_poly.type
_entity_poly.pdbx_seq_one_letter_code
_entity_poly.pdbx_strand_id
1 'polypeptide(L)'
;MFSFLAEILAITFLGFGAIYPLLLWLSPYKLIEGGFYRFNQGMVSIVVSIGIIFIYLSLSHYNNFYLGVFWLFIQLFVTAAYWKTTNINNFFISIPPVIGIAYLMLIMNQIFIVDLEFSDYIIIFNSYSIIALVFFSMILGHWYLNVIQLPINLLKNSIILFSALLATRLLWNVYALISFEVVDNYGIVLSLISFLWTFEGFLLSVAIFFGVIIPILLNVFIWNTLQIQ
;
A
#
# COMPACT_ATOMS: atom_id res chain seq x y z
N MET A 1 -9.56 4.71 -21.10
CA MET A 1 -9.63 4.67 -19.62
C MET A 1 -10.05 3.29 -19.08
N PHE A 2 -11.06 2.61 -19.64
CA PHE A 2 -11.44 1.25 -19.22
C PHE A 2 -10.39 0.14 -19.50
N SER A 3 -9.46 0.35 -20.45
CA SER A 3 -8.44 -0.66 -20.80
C SER A 3 -7.40 -0.93 -19.71
N PHE A 4 -7.13 0.05 -18.84
CA PHE A 4 -6.10 -0.06 -17.80
C PHE A 4 -6.66 -0.30 -16.39
N LEU A 5 -7.99 -0.38 -16.25
CA LEU A 5 -8.63 -0.49 -14.93
C LEU A 5 -8.22 -1.78 -14.21
N ALA A 6 -8.24 -2.91 -14.91
CA ALA A 6 -7.86 -4.21 -14.34
C ALA A 6 -6.39 -4.23 -13.91
N GLU A 7 -5.50 -3.60 -14.67
CA GLU A 7 -4.08 -3.48 -14.33
C GLU A 7 -3.85 -2.59 -13.09
N ILE A 8 -4.50 -1.42 -13.03
CA ILE A 8 -4.43 -0.52 -11.88
C ILE A 8 -4.95 -1.22 -10.61
N LEU A 9 -6.07 -1.92 -10.71
CA LEU A 9 -6.63 -2.69 -9.60
C LEU A 9 -5.70 -3.83 -9.20
N ALA A 10 -5.14 -4.56 -10.16
CA ALA A 10 -4.21 -5.64 -9.91
C ALA A 10 -2.99 -5.15 -9.12
N ILE A 11 -2.28 -4.14 -9.62
CA ILE A 11 -1.07 -3.64 -8.96
C ILE A 11 -1.42 -3.05 -7.58
N THR A 12 -2.58 -2.40 -7.42
CA THR A 12 -3.02 -1.87 -6.13
C THR A 12 -3.28 -2.97 -5.10
N PHE A 13 -4.01 -4.02 -5.45
CA PHE A 13 -4.28 -5.14 -4.55
C PHE A 13 -3.00 -5.95 -4.23
N LEU A 14 -2.15 -6.20 -5.23
CA LEU A 14 -0.89 -6.89 -5.02
C LEU A 14 0.07 -6.05 -4.18
N GLY A 15 0.15 -4.73 -4.42
CA GLY A 15 0.95 -3.80 -3.63
C GLY A 15 0.50 -3.74 -2.17
N PHE A 16 -0.82 -3.65 -1.94
CA PHE A 16 -1.38 -3.77 -0.60
C PHE A 16 -1.00 -5.10 0.05
N GLY A 17 -1.25 -6.23 -0.63
CA GLY A 17 -1.01 -7.56 -0.09
C GLY A 17 0.47 -7.87 0.18
N ALA A 18 1.37 -7.27 -0.60
CA ALA A 18 2.81 -7.41 -0.42
C ALA A 18 3.35 -6.56 0.74
N ILE A 19 2.77 -5.39 1.02
CA ILE A 19 3.30 -4.50 2.08
C ILE A 19 2.60 -4.71 3.42
N TYR A 20 1.27 -4.92 3.40
CA TYR A 20 0.46 -4.96 4.61
C TYR A 20 0.98 -5.92 5.69
N PRO A 21 1.40 -7.17 5.38
CA PRO A 21 1.90 -8.07 6.41
C PRO A 21 3.13 -7.55 7.16
N LEU A 22 3.95 -6.69 6.53
CA LEU A 22 5.12 -6.09 7.17
C LEU A 22 4.72 -5.13 8.29
N LEU A 23 3.53 -4.53 8.22
CA LEU A 23 3.02 -3.63 9.25
C LEU A 23 2.70 -4.36 10.58
N LEU A 24 2.56 -5.69 10.57
CA LEU A 24 2.42 -6.48 11.79
C LEU A 24 3.63 -6.39 12.73
N TRP A 25 4.76 -5.85 12.25
CA TRP A 25 5.89 -5.48 13.10
C TRP A 25 5.60 -4.32 14.06
N LEU A 26 4.64 -3.45 13.74
CA LEU A 26 4.19 -2.38 14.63
C LEU A 26 3.41 -2.92 15.83
N SER A 27 2.87 -4.14 15.72
CA SER A 27 2.00 -4.78 16.69
C SER A 27 2.49 -6.17 17.08
N PRO A 28 3.60 -6.29 17.83
CA PRO A 28 4.15 -7.59 18.17
C PRO A 28 3.15 -8.43 18.98
N TYR A 29 3.08 -9.73 18.68
CA TYR A 29 2.17 -10.70 19.28
C TYR A 29 2.12 -10.69 20.82
N LYS A 30 3.20 -10.30 21.48
CA LYS A 30 3.22 -10.16 22.95
C LYS A 30 2.25 -9.10 23.48
N LEU A 31 1.86 -8.15 22.64
CA LEU A 31 1.03 -6.99 23.00
C LEU A 31 -0.41 -7.09 22.48
N ILE A 32 -0.70 -8.01 21.54
CA ILE A 32 -2.03 -8.17 20.93
C ILE A 32 -2.37 -9.66 20.80
N GLU A 33 -3.63 -9.99 21.06
CA GLU A 33 -4.17 -11.34 20.92
C GLU A 33 -3.98 -11.93 19.50
N GLY A 34 -3.84 -13.27 19.44
CA GLY A 34 -3.65 -13.98 18.18
C GLY A 34 -4.80 -13.86 17.18
N GLY A 35 -6.00 -13.48 17.63
CA GLY A 35 -7.13 -13.18 16.75
C GLY A 35 -6.83 -12.06 15.75
N PHE A 36 -6.08 -11.03 16.17
CA PHE A 36 -5.65 -9.92 15.32
C PHE A 36 -4.78 -10.41 14.15
N TYR A 37 -3.81 -11.25 14.44
CA TYR A 37 -2.91 -11.80 13.42
C TYR A 37 -3.64 -12.69 12.42
N ARG A 38 -4.55 -13.56 12.90
CA ARG A 38 -5.34 -14.45 12.03
C ARG A 38 -6.23 -13.67 11.07
N PHE A 39 -6.91 -12.64 11.58
CA PHE A 39 -7.74 -11.76 10.78
C PHE A 39 -6.91 -11.07 9.67
N ASN A 40 -5.80 -10.46 10.05
CA ASN A 40 -4.93 -9.74 9.12
C ASN A 40 -4.31 -10.66 8.04
N GLN A 41 -3.82 -11.84 8.41
CA GLN A 41 -3.28 -12.82 7.46
C GLN A 41 -4.35 -13.38 6.52
N GLY A 42 -5.55 -13.65 7.04
CA GLY A 42 -6.69 -14.07 6.24
C GLY A 42 -7.12 -13.01 5.22
N MET A 43 -7.25 -11.76 5.67
CA MET A 43 -7.57 -10.63 4.80
C MET A 43 -6.54 -10.46 3.67
N VAL A 44 -5.24 -10.47 3.99
CA VAL A 44 -4.18 -10.36 2.99
C VAL A 44 -4.30 -11.48 1.95
N SER A 45 -4.56 -12.71 2.37
CA SER A 45 -4.73 -13.84 1.47
C SER A 45 -5.88 -13.63 0.47
N ILE A 46 -6.99 -13.05 0.93
CA ILE A 46 -8.13 -12.70 0.08
C ILE A 46 -7.74 -11.59 -0.90
N VAL A 47 -7.11 -10.52 -0.42
CA VAL A 47 -6.73 -9.36 -1.25
C VAL A 47 -5.71 -9.76 -2.34
N VAL A 48 -4.70 -10.56 -1.98
CA VAL A 48 -3.73 -11.10 -2.96
C VAL A 48 -4.43 -11.97 -4.00
N SER A 49 -5.39 -12.81 -3.59
CA SER A 49 -6.17 -13.63 -4.51
C SER A 49 -6.93 -12.77 -5.52
N ILE A 50 -7.58 -11.69 -5.06
CA ILE A 50 -8.28 -10.74 -5.93
C ILE A 50 -7.30 -10.07 -6.90
N GLY A 51 -6.13 -9.63 -6.42
CA GLY A 51 -5.09 -9.04 -7.27
C GLY A 51 -4.63 -9.99 -8.38
N ILE A 52 -4.44 -11.29 -8.06
CA ILE A 52 -4.05 -12.32 -9.03
C ILE A 52 -5.17 -12.58 -10.05
N ILE A 53 -6.44 -12.56 -9.63
CA ILE A 53 -7.58 -12.66 -10.55
C ILE A 53 -7.57 -11.47 -11.52
N PHE A 54 -7.31 -10.25 -11.05
CA PHE A 54 -7.21 -9.10 -11.94
C PHE A 54 -6.02 -9.20 -12.89
N ILE A 55 -4.86 -9.72 -12.47
CA ILE A 55 -3.75 -10.03 -13.38
C ILE A 55 -4.20 -11.03 -14.46
N TYR A 56 -4.91 -12.09 -14.08
CA TYR A 56 -5.42 -13.05 -15.05
C TYR A 56 -6.39 -12.41 -16.07
N LEU A 57 -7.21 -11.47 -15.61
CA LEU A 57 -8.18 -10.77 -16.44
C LEU A 57 -7.57 -9.67 -17.33
N SER A 58 -6.55 -8.94 -16.84
CA SER A 58 -5.90 -7.90 -17.65
C SER A 58 -4.89 -8.47 -18.65
N LEU A 59 -4.25 -9.60 -18.35
CA LEU A 59 -3.13 -10.11 -19.12
C LEU A 59 -3.48 -11.48 -19.75
N SER A 60 -3.97 -11.48 -20.99
CA SER A 60 -4.11 -12.72 -21.78
C SER A 60 -2.78 -13.22 -22.39
N HIS A 61 -1.64 -12.55 -22.13
CA HIS A 61 -0.36 -12.83 -22.82
C HIS A 61 0.89 -12.84 -21.91
N TYR A 62 0.76 -12.78 -20.58
CA TYR A 62 1.93 -12.63 -19.70
C TYR A 62 2.27 -13.91 -18.93
N ASN A 63 3.52 -14.34 -19.09
CA ASN A 63 4.04 -15.63 -18.67
C ASN A 63 4.17 -15.79 -17.13
N ASN A 64 4.08 -14.69 -16.37
CA ASN A 64 4.41 -14.67 -14.94
C ASN A 64 3.23 -14.98 -14.00
N PHE A 65 2.03 -15.23 -14.53
CA PHE A 65 0.86 -15.57 -13.71
C PHE A 65 1.13 -16.72 -12.72
N TYR A 66 1.85 -17.76 -13.16
CA TYR A 66 2.19 -18.91 -12.33
C TYR A 66 3.05 -18.53 -11.10
N LEU A 67 3.91 -17.51 -11.22
CA LEU A 67 4.69 -17.00 -10.09
C LEU A 67 3.79 -16.31 -9.06
N GLY A 68 2.75 -15.60 -9.51
CA GLY A 68 1.73 -15.03 -8.63
C GLY A 68 0.96 -16.10 -7.87
N VAL A 69 0.54 -17.18 -8.56
CA VAL A 69 -0.11 -18.34 -7.92
C VAL A 69 0.81 -19.02 -6.91
N PHE A 70 2.10 -19.16 -7.24
CA PHE A 70 3.10 -19.68 -6.32
C PHE A 70 3.25 -18.81 -5.06
N TRP A 71 3.32 -17.49 -5.24
CA TRP A 71 3.33 -16.55 -4.11
C TRP A 71 2.07 -16.70 -3.22
N LEU A 72 0.88 -16.77 -3.83
CA LEU A 72 -0.38 -16.98 -3.10
C LEU A 72 -0.36 -18.30 -2.32
N PHE A 73 0.18 -19.38 -2.91
CA PHE A 73 0.33 -20.65 -2.21
C PHE A 73 1.20 -20.51 -0.96
N ILE A 74 2.32 -19.79 -1.03
CA ILE A 74 3.17 -19.52 0.13
C ILE A 74 2.42 -18.69 1.17
N GLN A 75 1.70 -17.64 0.77
CA GLN A 75 0.88 -16.82 1.66
C GLN A 75 -0.18 -17.65 2.40
N LEU A 76 -0.89 -18.52 1.68
CA LEU A 76 -1.90 -19.42 2.27
C LEU A 76 -1.26 -20.46 3.20
N PHE A 77 -0.11 -21.01 2.83
CA PHE A 77 0.63 -21.96 3.67
C PHE A 77 1.05 -21.33 5.00
N VAL A 78 1.65 -20.13 4.96
CA VAL A 78 2.03 -19.40 6.18
C VAL A 78 0.80 -19.04 7.01
N THR A 79 -0.27 -18.58 6.37
CA THR A 79 -1.54 -18.27 7.05
C THR A 79 -2.12 -19.50 7.75
N ALA A 80 -2.12 -20.66 7.09
CA ALA A 80 -2.61 -21.92 7.65
C ALA A 80 -1.73 -22.41 8.81
N ALA A 81 -0.40 -22.32 8.66
CA ALA A 81 0.55 -22.72 9.70
C ALA A 81 0.35 -21.91 10.98
N TYR A 82 0.14 -20.59 10.86
CA TYR A 82 -0.07 -19.71 12.02
C TYR A 82 -1.53 -19.60 12.49
N TRP A 83 -2.48 -20.30 11.84
CA TRP A 83 -3.92 -20.16 12.14
C TRP A 83 -4.32 -20.60 13.54
N LYS A 84 -3.66 -21.63 14.09
CA LYS A 84 -3.96 -22.16 15.44
C LYS A 84 -2.80 -22.04 16.43
N THR A 85 -1.66 -21.54 15.99
CA THR A 85 -0.48 -21.42 16.85
C THR A 85 -0.66 -20.33 17.89
N THR A 86 -0.12 -20.56 19.08
CA THR A 86 -0.07 -19.62 20.20
C THR A 86 1.21 -18.78 20.23
N ASN A 87 2.18 -19.09 19.36
CA ASN A 87 3.43 -18.35 19.23
C ASN A 87 3.59 -17.93 17.77
N ILE A 88 3.36 -16.65 17.51
CA ILE A 88 3.53 -16.08 16.18
C ILE A 88 4.84 -15.31 16.13
N ASN A 89 5.70 -15.66 15.19
CA ASN A 89 6.96 -14.96 14.96
C ASN A 89 6.84 -14.12 13.67
N ASN A 90 6.99 -12.81 13.83
CA ASN A 90 6.89 -11.84 12.75
C ASN A 90 7.90 -12.08 11.62
N PHE A 91 9.05 -12.72 11.90
CA PHE A 91 10.04 -13.05 10.89
C PHE A 91 9.48 -13.98 9.79
N PHE A 92 8.78 -15.05 10.17
CA PHE A 92 8.20 -15.98 9.20
C PHE A 92 7.01 -15.37 8.45
N ILE A 93 6.25 -14.51 9.13
CA ILE A 93 5.20 -13.70 8.50
C ILE A 93 5.76 -12.76 7.42
N SER A 94 7.02 -12.34 7.54
CA SER A 94 7.68 -11.50 6.54
C SER A 94 8.20 -12.26 5.32
N ILE A 95 8.14 -13.59 5.28
CA ILE A 95 8.60 -14.36 4.11
C ILE A 95 7.67 -14.15 2.88
N PRO A 96 6.35 -14.38 2.97
CA PRO A 96 5.45 -14.09 1.85
C PRO A 96 5.52 -12.66 1.30
N PRO A 97 5.51 -11.57 2.10
CA PRO A 97 5.54 -10.21 1.57
C PRO A 97 6.84 -9.89 0.83
N VAL A 98 8.00 -10.42 1.24
CA VAL A 98 9.27 -10.24 0.49
C VAL A 98 9.19 -10.84 -0.91
N ILE A 99 8.62 -12.05 -1.01
CA ILE A 99 8.36 -12.69 -2.31
C ILE A 99 7.33 -11.88 -3.12
N GLY A 100 6.30 -11.35 -2.45
CA GLY A 100 5.29 -10.49 -3.05
C GLY A 100 5.86 -9.20 -3.63
N ILE A 101 6.79 -8.55 -2.93
CA ILE A 101 7.49 -7.34 -3.40
C ILE A 101 8.30 -7.66 -4.67
N ALA A 102 9.04 -8.77 -4.69
CA ALA A 102 9.78 -9.21 -5.86
C ALA A 102 8.85 -9.49 -7.06
N TYR A 103 7.74 -10.19 -6.83
CA TYR A 103 6.73 -10.45 -7.85
C TYR A 103 6.09 -9.15 -8.37
N LEU A 104 5.77 -8.22 -7.47
CA LEU A 104 5.18 -6.93 -7.84
C LEU A 104 6.12 -6.13 -8.74
N MET A 105 7.42 -6.06 -8.44
CA MET A 105 8.39 -5.38 -9.32
C MET A 105 8.43 -6.00 -10.72
N LEU A 106 8.37 -7.33 -10.84
CA LEU A 106 8.31 -8.01 -12.13
C LEU A 106 7.04 -7.66 -12.91
N ILE A 107 5.89 -7.60 -12.23
CA ILE A 107 4.61 -7.26 -12.85
C ILE A 107 4.56 -5.77 -13.25
N MET A 108 5.12 -4.88 -12.44
CA MET A 108 5.17 -3.45 -12.75
C MET A 108 5.99 -3.19 -14.02
N ASN A 109 7.16 -3.81 -14.17
CA ASN A 109 7.96 -3.73 -15.41
C ASN A 109 7.25 -4.33 -16.65
N GLN A 110 6.22 -5.15 -16.46
CA GLN A 110 5.45 -5.75 -17.54
C GLN A 110 4.24 -4.91 -17.95
N ILE A 111 3.65 -4.19 -16.99
CA ILE A 111 2.46 -3.36 -17.19
C ILE A 111 2.86 -1.95 -17.64
N PHE A 112 3.87 -1.36 -16.99
CA PHE A 112 4.31 -0.02 -17.37
C PHE A 112 5.13 -0.08 -18.66
N ILE A 113 4.74 0.76 -19.62
CA ILE A 113 5.44 0.92 -20.91
C ILE A 113 6.75 1.71 -20.74
N VAL A 114 6.88 2.42 -19.61
CA VAL A 114 8.06 3.23 -19.27
C VAL A 114 8.99 2.42 -18.38
N ASP A 115 10.28 2.48 -18.69
CA ASP A 115 11.32 1.90 -17.83
C ASP A 115 11.34 2.63 -16.48
N LEU A 116 11.06 1.90 -15.40
CA LEU A 116 11.04 2.43 -14.06
C LEU A 116 12.46 2.51 -13.48
N GLU A 117 12.83 3.68 -12.96
CA GLU A 117 14.06 3.85 -12.20
C GLU A 117 13.87 3.41 -10.74
N PHE A 118 14.98 3.24 -10.02
CA PHE A 118 14.95 2.85 -8.61
C PHE A 118 14.19 3.86 -7.73
N SER A 119 14.26 5.15 -8.05
CA SER A 119 13.50 6.22 -7.40
C SER A 119 11.99 5.98 -7.50
N ASP A 120 11.49 5.62 -8.69
CA ASP A 120 10.06 5.37 -8.94
C ASP A 120 9.52 4.27 -8.05
N TYR A 121 10.27 3.17 -7.92
CA TYR A 121 9.91 2.08 -7.02
C TYR A 121 9.73 2.57 -5.57
N ILE A 122 10.67 3.37 -5.05
CA ILE A 122 10.58 3.90 -3.68
C ILE A 122 9.26 4.65 -3.47
N ILE A 123 8.87 5.49 -4.43
CA ILE A 123 7.66 6.32 -4.32
C ILE A 123 6.39 5.49 -4.46
N ILE A 124 6.39 4.50 -5.34
CA ILE A 124 5.23 3.63 -5.54
C ILE A 124 5.05 2.73 -4.31
N PHE A 125 6.12 2.13 -3.78
CA PHE A 125 6.06 1.37 -2.54
C PHE A 125 5.69 2.24 -1.34
N ASN A 126 6.13 3.50 -1.29
CA ASN A 126 5.68 4.46 -0.29
C ASN A 126 4.15 4.67 -0.38
N SER A 127 3.61 4.80 -1.60
CA SER A 127 2.18 4.97 -1.84
C SER A 127 1.36 3.75 -1.38
N TYR A 128 1.80 2.53 -1.69
CA TYR A 128 1.18 1.31 -1.16
C TYR A 128 1.30 1.20 0.35
N SER A 129 2.41 1.65 0.94
CA SER A 129 2.61 1.66 2.39
C SER A 129 1.62 2.59 3.09
N ILE A 130 1.34 3.77 2.52
CA ILE A 130 0.32 4.69 3.02
C ILE A 130 -1.04 4.01 3.06
N ILE A 131 -1.46 3.39 1.96
CA ILE A 131 -2.75 2.68 1.88
C ILE A 131 -2.81 1.54 2.90
N ALA A 132 -1.78 0.68 2.92
CA ALA A 132 -1.70 -0.43 3.85
C ALA A 132 -1.78 0.03 5.31
N LEU A 133 -1.13 1.15 5.63
CA LEU A 133 -1.10 1.70 6.98
C LEU A 133 -2.44 2.30 7.41
N VAL A 134 -3.18 2.94 6.51
CA VAL A 134 -4.55 3.42 6.79
C VAL A 134 -5.46 2.25 7.17
N PHE A 135 -5.45 1.16 6.40
CA PHE A 135 -6.23 -0.04 6.74
C PHE A 135 -5.73 -0.70 8.02
N PHE A 136 -4.42 -0.76 8.24
CA PHE A 136 -3.85 -1.31 9.47
C PHE A 136 -4.31 -0.51 10.70
N SER A 137 -4.25 0.81 10.64
CA SER A 137 -4.74 1.69 11.70
C SER A 137 -6.25 1.56 11.92
N MET A 138 -7.04 1.40 10.86
CA MET A 138 -8.49 1.16 10.95
C MET A 138 -8.80 -0.14 11.69
N ILE A 139 -8.13 -1.24 11.32
CA ILE A 139 -8.30 -2.55 11.94
C ILE A 139 -7.81 -2.49 13.40
N LEU A 140 -6.66 -1.88 13.65
CA LEU A 140 -6.14 -1.68 15.00
C LEU A 140 -7.13 -0.87 15.86
N GLY A 141 -7.75 0.17 15.32
CA GLY A 141 -8.79 0.97 15.98
C GLY A 141 -10.00 0.13 16.40
N HIS A 142 -10.45 -0.80 15.55
CA HIS A 142 -11.53 -1.73 15.91
C HIS A 142 -11.14 -2.63 17.10
N TRP A 143 -9.88 -3.07 17.16
CA TRP A 143 -9.39 -3.87 18.29
C TRP A 143 -9.30 -3.07 19.59
N TYR A 144 -8.94 -1.79 19.54
CA TYR A 144 -8.97 -0.91 20.73
C TYR A 144 -10.37 -0.77 21.34
N LEU A 145 -11.43 -0.90 20.55
CA LEU A 145 -12.81 -0.87 21.05
C LEU A 145 -13.24 -2.18 21.71
N ASN A 146 -12.61 -3.30 21.34
CA ASN A 146 -13.05 -4.64 21.74
C ASN A 146 -12.16 -5.29 22.79
N VAL A 147 -10.87 -4.95 22.83
CA VAL A 147 -9.88 -5.54 23.74
C VAL A 147 -9.48 -4.52 24.79
N ILE A 148 -9.68 -4.89 26.05
CA ILE A 148 -9.43 -4.05 27.21
C ILE A 148 -7.90 -3.93 27.42
N GLN A 149 -7.42 -2.71 27.71
CA GLN A 149 -6.01 -2.41 28.05
C GLN A 149 -4.95 -2.62 26.95
N LEU A 150 -5.32 -2.43 25.67
CA LEU A 150 -4.30 -2.36 24.62
C LEU A 150 -3.35 -1.16 24.82
N PRO A 151 -2.03 -1.34 24.67
CA PRO A 151 -1.07 -0.26 24.92
C PRO A 151 -1.16 0.82 23.84
N ILE A 152 -1.29 2.08 24.23
CA ILE A 152 -1.42 3.24 23.31
C ILE A 152 -0.21 3.41 22.37
N ASN A 153 0.95 2.86 22.74
CA ASN A 153 2.17 2.94 21.95
C ASN A 153 2.03 2.31 20.56
N LEU A 154 1.14 1.33 20.39
CA LEU A 154 0.87 0.71 19.08
C LEU A 154 0.27 1.73 18.09
N LEU A 155 -0.72 2.49 18.56
CA LEU A 155 -1.34 3.57 17.80
C LEU A 155 -0.33 4.70 17.53
N LYS A 156 0.44 5.11 18.55
CA LYS A 156 1.51 6.12 18.40
C LYS A 156 2.52 5.72 17.31
N ASN A 157 3.00 4.48 17.33
CA ASN A 157 3.95 3.97 16.33
C ASN A 157 3.35 3.98 14.92
N SER A 158 2.09 3.58 14.77
CA SER A 158 1.38 3.60 13.49
C SER A 158 1.31 5.02 12.91
N ILE A 159 1.02 6.02 13.75
CA ILE A 159 0.90 7.42 13.32
C ILE A 159 2.26 8.06 13.04
N ILE A 160 3.31 7.72 13.81
CA ILE A 160 4.68 8.16 13.49
C ILE A 160 5.09 7.66 12.11
N LEU A 161 4.87 6.37 11.83
CA LEU A 161 5.17 5.81 10.51
C LEU A 161 4.34 6.48 9.40
N PHE A 162 3.06 6.71 9.65
CA PHE A 162 2.18 7.38 8.69
C PHE A 162 2.63 8.81 8.39
N SER A 163 3.03 9.54 9.43
CA SER A 163 3.59 10.88 9.31
C SER A 163 4.86 10.89 8.45
N ALA A 164 5.77 9.95 8.70
CA ALA A 164 7.01 9.83 7.92
C ALA A 164 6.73 9.54 6.44
N LEU A 165 5.83 8.58 6.15
CA LEU A 165 5.47 8.22 4.78
C LEU A 165 4.81 9.38 4.03
N LEU A 166 3.87 10.09 4.69
CA LEU A 166 3.22 11.28 4.12
C LEU A 166 4.21 12.41 3.86
N ALA A 167 5.18 12.63 4.75
CA ALA A 167 6.21 13.63 4.54
C ALA A 167 7.06 13.31 3.29
N THR A 168 7.51 12.06 3.13
CA THR A 168 8.21 11.63 1.92
C THR A 168 7.35 11.82 0.67
N ARG A 169 6.05 11.48 0.73
CA ARG A 169 5.12 11.65 -0.37
C ARG A 169 4.91 13.12 -0.74
N LEU A 170 4.83 14.02 0.24
CA LEU A 170 4.70 15.46 0.02
C LEU A 170 5.96 16.02 -0.64
N LEU A 171 7.15 15.67 -0.14
CA LEU A 171 8.42 16.13 -0.74
C LEU A 171 8.53 15.69 -2.21
N TRP A 172 8.16 14.44 -2.51
CA TRP A 172 8.16 13.95 -3.88
C TRP A 172 7.17 14.71 -4.76
N ASN A 173 5.94 14.94 -4.29
CA ASN A 173 4.95 15.67 -5.08
C ASN A 173 5.37 17.11 -5.35
N VAL A 174 5.97 17.79 -4.37
CA VAL A 174 6.52 19.14 -4.57
C VAL A 174 7.64 19.12 -5.62
N TYR A 175 8.55 18.15 -5.54
CA TYR A 175 9.60 17.97 -6.54
C TYR A 175 9.02 17.73 -7.94
N ALA A 176 8.08 16.79 -8.09
CA ALA A 176 7.43 16.47 -9.35
C ALA A 176 6.70 17.68 -9.96
N LEU A 177 6.03 18.50 -9.13
CA LEU A 177 5.34 19.71 -9.59
C LEU A 177 6.30 20.75 -10.19
N ILE A 178 7.52 20.84 -9.67
CA ILE A 178 8.50 21.84 -10.11
C ILE A 178 9.32 21.32 -11.29
N SER A 179 9.63 20.02 -11.32
CA SER A 179 10.61 19.45 -12.25
C SER A 179 10.01 18.73 -13.45
N PHE A 180 8.76 18.24 -13.39
CA PHE A 180 8.18 17.47 -14.48
C PHE A 180 7.37 18.33 -15.44
N GLU A 181 7.39 17.90 -16.70
CA GLU A 181 6.69 18.52 -17.81
C GLU A 181 5.81 17.47 -18.50
N VAL A 182 4.68 17.93 -19.06
CA VAL A 182 3.73 17.11 -19.80
C VAL A 182 3.57 17.71 -21.19
N VAL A 183 3.66 16.86 -22.21
CA VAL A 183 3.37 17.25 -23.58
C VAL A 183 1.88 17.04 -23.84
N ASP A 184 1.17 18.13 -24.12
CA ASP A 184 -0.25 18.09 -24.47
C ASP A 184 -0.46 17.41 -25.84
N ASN A 185 -1.69 17.01 -26.14
CA ASN A 185 -2.11 16.41 -27.41
C ASN A 185 -1.77 17.28 -28.64
N TYR A 186 -1.60 18.60 -28.43
CA TYR A 186 -1.17 19.56 -29.46
C TYR A 186 0.36 19.72 -29.60
N GLY A 187 1.14 18.94 -28.86
CA GLY A 187 2.61 19.01 -28.86
C GLY A 187 3.20 20.16 -28.04
N ILE A 188 2.37 20.86 -27.24
CA ILE A 188 2.82 21.96 -26.38
C ILE A 188 3.36 21.37 -25.09
N VAL A 189 4.59 21.72 -24.74
CA VAL A 189 5.21 21.34 -23.47
C VAL A 189 4.71 22.27 -22.37
N LEU A 190 4.05 21.69 -21.37
CA LEU A 190 3.52 22.39 -20.20
C LEU A 190 4.24 21.92 -18.94
N SER A 191 4.55 22.84 -18.03
CA SER A 191 4.95 22.46 -16.67
C SER A 191 3.81 21.68 -15.99
N LEU A 192 4.13 20.76 -15.07
CA LEU A 192 3.10 19.99 -14.37
C LEU A 192 2.11 20.91 -13.62
N ILE A 193 2.59 22.03 -13.07
CA ILE A 193 1.74 23.05 -12.43
C ILE A 193 0.76 23.66 -13.42
N SER A 194 1.21 24.06 -14.62
CA SER A 194 0.32 24.59 -15.65
C SER A 194 -0.67 23.53 -16.14
N PHE A 195 -0.22 22.28 -16.25
CA PHE A 195 -1.05 21.15 -16.65
C PHE A 195 -2.21 20.90 -15.67
N LEU A 196 -2.00 21.05 -14.36
CA LEU A 196 -3.06 20.88 -13.35
C LEU A 196 -4.28 21.79 -13.55
N TRP A 197 -4.11 22.94 -14.21
CA TRP A 197 -5.18 23.90 -14.50
C TRP A 197 -5.88 23.63 -15.84
N THR A 198 -5.47 22.59 -16.57
CA THR A 198 -6.15 22.14 -17.79
C THR A 198 -7.25 21.13 -17.45
N PHE A 199 -8.17 20.90 -18.39
CA PHE A 199 -9.24 19.92 -18.22
C PHE A 199 -8.69 18.48 -18.05
N GLU A 200 -7.62 18.14 -18.76
CA GLU A 200 -6.99 16.82 -18.69
C GLU A 200 -6.22 16.63 -17.36
N GLY A 201 -5.56 17.68 -16.88
CA GLY A 201 -4.81 17.65 -15.61
C GLY A 201 -5.65 17.86 -14.35
N PHE A 202 -6.92 18.25 -14.46
CA PHE A 202 -7.79 18.47 -13.31
C PHE A 202 -7.92 17.21 -12.43
N LEU A 203 -8.00 16.02 -13.01
CA LEU A 203 -8.07 14.76 -12.25
C LEU A 203 -6.81 14.50 -11.42
N LEU A 204 -5.64 14.93 -11.91
CA LEU A 204 -4.39 14.84 -11.15
C LEU A 204 -4.42 15.81 -9.95
N SER A 205 -5.02 16.98 -10.09
CA SER A 205 -5.22 17.94 -8.97
C SER A 205 -6.11 17.32 -7.89
N VAL A 206 -7.22 16.69 -8.28
CA VAL A 206 -8.09 15.94 -7.37
C VAL A 206 -7.32 14.82 -6.66
N ALA A 207 -6.48 14.07 -7.39
CA ALA A 207 -5.66 13.01 -6.82
C ALA A 207 -4.62 13.53 -5.82
N ILE A 208 -3.98 14.68 -6.06
CA ILE A 208 -3.06 15.32 -5.11
C ILE A 208 -3.81 15.81 -3.85
N PHE A 209 -4.99 16.39 -4.03
CA PHE A 209 -5.81 16.90 -2.93
C PHE A 209 -6.24 15.79 -1.97
N PHE A 210 -6.86 14.72 -2.48
CA PHE A 210 -7.30 13.59 -1.66
C PHE A 210 -6.15 12.66 -1.25
N GLY A 211 -5.09 12.58 -2.05
CA GLY A 211 -3.96 11.68 -1.81
C GLY A 211 -2.90 12.23 -0.85
N VAL A 212 -2.81 13.55 -0.67
CA VAL A 212 -1.78 14.17 0.18
C VAL A 212 -2.33 15.25 1.12
N ILE A 213 -3.06 16.24 0.59
CA ILE A 213 -3.48 17.39 1.40
C ILE A 213 -4.42 16.97 2.53
N ILE A 214 -5.50 16.24 2.20
CA ILE A 214 -6.45 15.76 3.21
C ILE A 214 -5.78 14.81 4.22
N PRO A 215 -5.02 13.77 3.81
CA PRO A 215 -4.32 12.90 4.74
C PRO A 215 -3.40 13.64 5.72
N ILE A 216 -2.70 14.68 5.28
CA ILE A 216 -1.84 15.49 6.16
C ILE A 216 -2.68 16.24 7.19
N LEU A 217 -3.76 16.90 6.78
CA LEU A 217 -4.65 17.60 7.69
C LEU A 217 -5.21 16.64 8.76
N LEU A 218 -5.71 15.48 8.33
CA LEU A 218 -6.20 14.44 9.24
C LEU A 218 -5.11 13.94 10.18
N ASN A 219 -3.90 13.73 9.68
CA ASN A 219 -2.78 13.27 10.49
C ASN A 219 -2.41 14.28 11.60
N VAL A 220 -2.46 15.58 11.31
CA VAL A 220 -2.27 16.63 12.33
C VAL A 220 -3.35 16.57 13.41
N PHE A 221 -4.62 16.40 13.03
CA PHE A 221 -5.71 16.26 14.01
C PHE A 221 -5.51 15.02 14.90
N ILE A 222 -5.19 13.88 14.29
CA ILE A 222 -4.96 12.62 15.01
C ILE A 222 -3.79 12.75 15.98
N TRP A 223 -2.68 13.37 15.55
CA TRP A 223 -1.51 13.61 16.40
C TRP A 223 -1.87 14.41 17.65
N ASN A 224 -2.63 15.48 17.49
CA ASN A 224 -3.07 16.31 18.61
C ASN A 224 -3.99 15.53 19.56
N THR A 225 -4.89 14.71 19.04
CA THR A 225 -5.76 13.86 19.87
C THR A 225 -4.96 12.86 20.72
N LEU A 226 -3.89 12.28 20.17
CA LEU A 226 -3.02 11.36 20.90
C LEU A 226 -2.19 12.00 22.01
N GLN A 227 -1.92 13.31 21.95
CA GLN A 227 -1.20 14.02 23.01
C GLN A 227 -2.07 14.28 24.24
N ILE A 228 -3.40 14.24 24.08
CA ILE A 228 -4.37 14.47 25.17
C ILE A 228 -4.53 13.22 26.06
N GLN A 229 -4.19 12.04 25.53
CA GLN A 229 -4.25 10.74 26.22
C GLN A 229 -2.91 10.34 26.85
#